data_AF-A0ABD5Z581-F1
#
_entry.id   AF-A0ABD5Z581-F1
#
_cell.length_a   1.000
_cell.length_b   1.000
_cell.length_c   1.000
_cell.angle_alpha   90.00
_cell.angle_beta   90.00
_cell.angle_gamma   90.00
#
_symmetry.space_group_name_H-M   'P 1'
#
loop_
_entity.id
_entity.type
_entity.pdbx_description
1 polymer ?
#
loop_
_entity_poly.entity_id
_entity_poly.type
_entity_poly.pdbx_seq_one_letter_code
_entity_poly.pdbx_strand_id
1 'polypeptide(L)'
;MRSFNLDFNVDDRGVSPVIGVILMVAITVILAAVIGAFVLDLGSNLGSTGPTSQVSVTDASATYSNDTNAFTIEHKGGNDLLYNEMTVIIQEGGSTVETIEPTSNYGADALALREGGGAIVTGSSKSVRTFTVGETWNIYDKGTTTNLSSGTTYTVKIVHQPSNSVITSTQVELN
;
A
#
# COMPACT_ATOMS: atom_id res chain seq x y z
N MET A 1 36.08 38.41 74.35
CA MET A 1 34.75 37.98 73.86
C MET A 1 34.96 37.17 72.58
N ARG A 2 34.25 36.05 72.47
CA ARG A 2 34.46 34.94 71.53
C ARG A 2 34.37 35.39 70.06
N SER A 3 35.32 34.95 69.24
CA SER A 3 35.13 34.86 67.79
C SER A 3 34.30 33.61 67.52
N PHE A 4 33.15 33.77 66.88
CA PHE A 4 32.27 32.68 66.47
C PHE A 4 32.58 32.40 65.00
N ASN A 5 33.42 31.39 64.78
CA ASN A 5 33.67 30.83 63.46
C ASN A 5 33.03 29.45 63.46
N LEU A 6 31.97 29.25 62.66
CA LEU A 6 31.45 27.92 62.38
C LEU A 6 31.11 27.85 60.90
N ASP A 7 31.93 27.04 60.24
CA ASP A 7 31.95 26.65 58.85
C ASP A 7 30.57 26.37 58.28
N PHE A 8 30.31 26.90 57.09
CA PHE A 8 29.31 26.33 56.20
C PHE A 8 29.80 24.91 55.89
N ASN A 9 29.19 23.92 56.55
CA ASN A 9 29.37 22.52 56.20
C ASN A 9 28.80 22.36 54.80
N VAL A 10 29.66 22.53 53.80
CA VAL A 10 29.38 22.13 52.43
C VAL A 10 29.28 20.61 52.50
N ASP A 11 28.06 20.11 52.70
CA ASP A 11 27.67 18.71 52.49
C ASP A 11 27.80 18.37 50.99
N ASP A 12 28.99 18.62 50.42
CA ASP A 12 29.43 18.03 49.16
C ASP A 12 29.90 16.62 49.48
N ARG A 13 28.98 15.80 50.00
CA ARG A 13 29.10 14.36 49.95
C ARG A 13 29.07 14.01 48.49
N GLY A 14 30.26 14.04 47.89
CA GLY A 14 30.52 13.60 46.54
C GLY A 14 29.78 12.30 46.35
N VAL A 15 28.81 12.33 45.46
CA VAL A 15 28.13 11.14 44.98
C VAL A 15 29.21 10.10 44.67
N SER A 16 29.14 8.95 45.34
CA SER A 16 30.24 7.99 45.26
C SER A 16 30.50 7.62 43.79
N PRO A 17 31.77 7.52 43.35
CA PRO A 17 32.11 7.23 41.95
C PRO A 17 31.34 6.04 41.36
N VAL A 18 31.01 5.05 42.20
CA VAL A 18 30.28 3.85 41.83
C VAL A 18 28.80 4.12 41.55
N ILE A 19 28.15 4.98 42.34
CA ILE A 19 26.72 5.30 42.11
C ILE A 19 26.57 6.07 40.80
N GLY A 20 27.50 6.98 40.48
CA GLY A 20 27.49 7.70 39.19
C GLY A 20 27.61 6.77 37.99
N VAL A 21 28.48 5.76 38.08
CA VAL A 21 28.65 4.76 37.01
C VAL A 21 27.40 3.91 36.84
N ILE A 22 26.78 3.44 37.93
CA ILE A 22 25.54 2.66 37.86
C ILE A 22 24.43 3.48 37.20
N LEU A 23 24.30 4.76 37.56
CA LEU A 23 23.28 5.66 37.02
C LEU A 23 23.49 5.94 35.53
N MET A 24 24.73 6.18 35.11
CA MET A 24 25.08 6.40 33.71
C MET A 24 24.80 5.17 32.85
N VAL A 25 25.19 3.99 33.33
CA VAL A 25 24.94 2.72 32.64
C VAL A 25 23.44 2.44 32.57
N ALA A 26 22.69 2.66 33.65
CA ALA A 26 21.25 2.41 33.66
C ALA A 26 20.50 3.25 32.59
N ILE A 27 20.78 4.55 32.50
CA ILE A 27 20.10 5.42 31.54
C ILE A 27 20.46 5.04 30.10
N THR A 28 21.73 4.77 29.82
CA THR A 28 22.17 4.39 28.46
C THR A 28 21.57 3.05 28.01
N VAL A 29 21.45 2.07 28.91
CA VAL A 29 20.78 0.79 28.62
C VAL A 29 19.30 1.00 28.31
N ILE A 30 18.59 1.84 29.07
CA ILE A 30 17.18 2.16 28.80
C ILE A 30 17.04 2.85 27.46
N LEU A 31 17.84 3.89 27.19
CA LEU A 31 17.77 4.63 25.92
C LEU A 31 18.10 3.75 24.72
N ALA A 32 19.11 2.88 24.83
CA ALA A 32 19.46 1.94 23.78
C ALA A 32 18.33 0.93 23.51
N ALA A 33 17.70 0.39 24.57
CA ALA A 33 16.58 -0.53 24.43
C ALA A 33 15.35 0.16 23.78
N VAL A 34 15.02 1.37 24.22
CA VAL A 34 13.89 2.15 23.69
C VAL A 34 14.10 2.51 22.22
N ILE A 35 15.25 3.10 21.88
CA ILE A 35 15.55 3.47 20.49
C ILE A 35 15.65 2.22 19.60
N GLY A 36 16.24 1.13 20.11
CA GLY A 36 16.29 -0.15 19.40
C GLY A 36 14.89 -0.71 19.07
N ALA A 37 13.95 -0.62 20.01
CA ALA A 37 12.56 -1.00 19.78
C ALA A 37 11.87 -0.08 18.74
N PHE A 38 12.08 1.23 18.80
CA PHE A 38 11.55 2.18 17.81
C PHE A 38 12.10 1.96 16.40
N VAL A 39 13.40 1.66 16.26
CA VAL A 39 14.03 1.39 14.96
C VAL A 39 13.54 0.06 14.38
N LEU A 40 13.40 -0.97 15.22
CA LEU A 40 12.84 -2.27 14.78
C LEU A 40 11.37 -2.14 14.37
N ASP A 41 10.57 -1.37 15.11
CA ASP A 41 9.17 -1.09 14.79
C ASP A 41 9.05 -0.31 13.47
N LEU A 42 9.88 0.71 13.23
CA LEU A 42 9.92 1.42 11.95
C LEU A 42 10.38 0.50 10.80
N GLY A 43 11.35 -0.38 11.04
CA GLY A 43 11.79 -1.40 10.09
C GLY A 43 10.70 -2.42 9.75
N SER A 44 9.84 -2.77 10.71
CA SER A 44 8.71 -3.67 10.49
C SER A 44 7.61 -3.04 9.63
N ASN A 45 7.42 -1.72 9.70
CA ASN A 45 6.53 -0.96 8.82
C ASN A 45 7.10 -0.77 7.40
N LEU A 46 8.42 -0.87 7.25
CA LEU A 46 9.12 -0.82 5.95
C LEU A 46 9.23 -2.22 5.29
N GLY A 47 8.81 -3.29 5.97
CA GLY A 47 9.12 -4.68 5.63
C GLY A 47 8.07 -5.43 4.82
N SER A 48 6.95 -4.83 4.44
CA SER A 48 6.01 -5.45 3.50
C SER A 48 6.50 -5.21 2.07
N THR A 49 7.61 -5.86 1.69
CA THR A 49 8.05 -5.90 0.29
C THR A 49 6.98 -6.66 -0.49
N GLY A 50 6.02 -5.92 -1.05
CA GLY A 50 5.06 -6.49 -1.96
C GLY A 50 5.73 -7.16 -3.15
N PRO A 51 4.96 -7.92 -3.95
CA PRO A 51 5.47 -8.55 -5.15
C PRO A 51 6.11 -7.50 -6.06
N THR A 52 7.30 -7.81 -6.59
CA THR A 52 8.04 -6.94 -7.54
C THR A 52 7.48 -7.04 -8.97
N SER A 53 6.17 -7.23 -9.09
CA SER A 53 5.48 -7.38 -10.36
C SER A 53 5.50 -6.07 -11.14
N GLN A 54 5.83 -6.14 -12.42
CA GLN A 54 5.78 -5.02 -13.35
C GLN A 54 4.49 -5.13 -14.14
N VAL A 55 3.54 -4.24 -13.83
CA VAL A 55 2.23 -4.21 -14.48
C VAL A 55 2.04 -2.86 -15.18
N SER A 56 1.64 -2.89 -16.44
CA SER A 56 1.24 -1.68 -17.17
C SER A 56 -0.25 -1.62 -17.39
N VAL A 57 -0.79 -0.41 -17.40
CA VAL A 57 -2.18 -0.13 -17.74
C VAL A 57 -2.21 0.72 -18.99
N THR A 58 -3.03 0.35 -19.96
CA THR A 58 -3.29 1.10 -21.19
C THR A 58 -4.79 1.24 -21.42
N ASP A 59 -5.15 2.17 -22.29
CA ASP A 59 -6.52 2.21 -22.82
C ASP A 59 -6.80 0.93 -23.61
N ALA A 60 -7.99 0.37 -23.44
CA ALA A 60 -8.45 -0.83 -24.13
C ALA A 60 -9.37 -0.54 -25.32
N SER A 61 -9.88 0.69 -25.47
CA SER A 61 -10.80 1.05 -26.53
C SER A 61 -10.32 2.27 -27.33
N ALA A 62 -10.58 2.26 -28.64
CA ALA A 62 -10.39 3.45 -29.46
C ALA A 62 -11.54 4.46 -29.32
N THR A 63 -12.69 3.98 -28.83
CA THR A 63 -13.89 4.78 -28.53
C THR A 63 -14.65 4.05 -27.44
N TYR A 64 -14.51 4.51 -26.21
CA TYR A 64 -15.11 3.92 -25.04
C TYR A 64 -16.63 4.05 -25.09
N SER A 65 -17.28 2.98 -24.69
CA SER A 65 -18.72 2.91 -24.47
C SER A 65 -19.02 1.96 -23.33
N ASN A 66 -20.24 2.05 -22.81
CA ASN A 66 -20.80 1.06 -21.91
C ASN A 66 -20.72 -0.35 -22.53
N ASP A 67 -20.58 -1.38 -21.70
CA ASP A 67 -20.44 -2.78 -22.14
C ASP A 67 -19.16 -3.06 -22.96
N THR A 68 -18.08 -2.31 -22.70
CA THR A 68 -16.77 -2.49 -23.37
C THR A 68 -15.60 -2.55 -22.37
N ASN A 69 -14.42 -2.95 -22.86
CA ASN A 69 -13.20 -2.86 -22.05
C ASN A 69 -12.76 -1.39 -22.00
N ALA A 70 -12.65 -0.83 -20.80
CA ALA A 70 -12.15 0.52 -20.59
C ALA A 70 -10.62 0.56 -20.53
N PHE A 71 -10.01 -0.35 -19.77
CA PHE A 71 -8.55 -0.41 -19.62
C PHE A 71 -8.03 -1.83 -19.75
N THR A 72 -6.82 -1.98 -20.30
CA THR A 72 -6.08 -3.23 -20.35
C THR A 72 -4.92 -3.16 -19.37
N ILE A 73 -4.83 -4.17 -18.52
CA ILE A 73 -3.79 -4.42 -17.55
C ILE A 73 -2.93 -5.55 -18.11
N GLU A 74 -1.63 -5.32 -18.28
CA GLU A 74 -0.69 -6.31 -18.82
C GLU A 74 0.41 -6.61 -17.78
N HIS A 75 0.66 -7.89 -17.51
CA HIS A 75 1.76 -8.32 -16.65
C HIS A 75 3.04 -8.46 -17.48
N LYS A 76 3.99 -7.54 -17.28
CA LYS A 76 5.22 -7.46 -18.06
C LYS A 76 6.40 -8.23 -17.46
N GLY A 77 6.31 -8.64 -16.19
CA GLY A 77 7.40 -9.35 -15.54
C GLY A 77 7.33 -9.33 -14.01
N GLY A 78 8.24 -10.06 -13.37
CA GLY A 78 8.31 -10.15 -11.91
C GLY A 78 7.45 -11.29 -11.35
N ASN A 79 7.01 -11.14 -10.11
CA ASN A 79 6.22 -12.17 -9.42
C ASN A 79 4.78 -12.25 -9.95
N ASP A 80 4.22 -13.46 -9.90
CA ASP A 80 2.80 -13.68 -10.13
C ASP A 80 1.95 -12.99 -9.07
N LEU A 81 0.75 -12.56 -9.45
CA LEU A 81 -0.19 -11.89 -8.56
C LEU A 81 -1.48 -12.70 -8.46
N LEU A 82 -1.88 -13.07 -7.25
CA LEU A 82 -3.16 -13.75 -7.09
C LEU A 82 -4.31 -12.73 -7.18
N TYR A 83 -5.36 -13.07 -7.92
CA TYR A 83 -6.55 -12.20 -8.07
C TYR A 83 -7.07 -11.79 -6.69
N ASN A 84 -7.15 -12.75 -5.75
CA ASN A 84 -7.70 -12.54 -4.41
C ASN A 84 -6.85 -11.60 -3.53
N GLU A 85 -5.64 -11.26 -3.94
CA GLU A 85 -4.72 -10.37 -3.25
C GLU A 85 -4.60 -9.01 -3.96
N MET A 86 -5.33 -8.80 -5.06
CA MET A 86 -5.28 -7.58 -5.86
C MET A 86 -6.53 -6.74 -5.68
N THR A 87 -6.35 -5.46 -5.36
CA THR A 87 -7.38 -4.43 -5.45
C THR A 87 -7.03 -3.49 -6.59
N VAL A 88 -8.01 -3.18 -7.45
CA VAL A 88 -7.86 -2.17 -8.50
C VAL A 88 -8.69 -0.95 -8.14
N ILE A 89 -8.05 0.21 -8.06
CA ILE A 89 -8.67 1.50 -7.71
C ILE A 89 -8.58 2.40 -8.93
N ILE A 90 -9.70 2.99 -9.32
CA ILE A 90 -9.79 3.91 -10.46
C ILE A 90 -10.15 5.28 -9.91
N GLN A 91 -9.39 6.30 -10.27
CA GLN A 91 -9.54 7.66 -9.76
C GLN A 91 -9.61 8.69 -10.87
N GLU A 92 -10.40 9.74 -10.67
CA GLU A 92 -10.48 10.92 -11.52
C GLU A 92 -10.18 12.16 -10.66
N GLY A 93 -9.20 12.96 -11.06
CA GLY A 93 -8.83 14.17 -10.32
C GLY A 93 -8.48 13.96 -8.84
N GLY A 94 -8.09 12.73 -8.46
CA GLY A 94 -7.77 12.33 -7.08
C GLY A 94 -8.95 11.76 -6.27
N SER A 95 -10.17 11.80 -6.80
CA SER A 95 -11.34 11.14 -6.20
C SER A 95 -11.48 9.71 -6.72
N THR A 96 -11.78 8.77 -5.84
CA THR A 96 -12.06 7.38 -6.24
C THR A 96 -13.41 7.30 -6.93
N VAL A 97 -13.38 6.83 -8.19
CA VAL A 97 -14.57 6.58 -9.02
C VAL A 97 -15.10 5.19 -8.72
N GLU A 98 -14.22 4.19 -8.75
CA GLU A 98 -14.59 2.80 -8.53
C GLU A 98 -13.44 2.05 -7.84
N THR A 99 -13.79 1.07 -7.01
CA THR A 99 -12.85 0.13 -6.41
C THR A 99 -13.28 -1.30 -6.69
N ILE A 100 -12.45 -2.00 -7.44
CA ILE A 100 -12.65 -3.40 -7.78
C ILE A 100 -11.88 -4.23 -6.76
N GLU A 101 -12.64 -4.78 -5.82
CA GLU A 101 -12.12 -5.70 -4.81
C GLU A 101 -12.22 -7.15 -5.28
N PRO A 102 -11.33 -8.03 -4.82
CA PRO A 102 -11.36 -9.42 -5.20
C PRO A 102 -12.61 -10.15 -4.70
N THR A 103 -13.17 -9.72 -3.57
CA THR A 103 -14.31 -10.37 -2.91
C THR A 103 -15.66 -9.74 -3.26
N SER A 104 -15.69 -8.60 -3.97
CA SER A 104 -16.96 -7.93 -4.31
C SER A 104 -17.74 -8.72 -5.36
N ASN A 105 -19.06 -8.85 -5.20
CA ASN A 105 -19.90 -9.28 -6.30
C ASN A 105 -20.19 -8.03 -7.15
N TYR A 106 -19.78 -8.03 -8.41
CA TYR A 106 -20.03 -6.91 -9.31
C TYR A 106 -21.52 -6.83 -9.65
N GLY A 107 -22.09 -5.64 -9.48
CA GLY A 107 -23.48 -5.35 -9.85
C GLY A 107 -23.75 -5.50 -11.35
N ALA A 108 -24.99 -5.22 -11.76
CA ALA A 108 -25.29 -5.07 -13.18
C ALA A 108 -24.60 -3.84 -13.79
N ASP A 109 -24.33 -2.83 -12.96
CA ASP A 109 -23.85 -1.52 -13.37
C ASP A 109 -22.52 -1.16 -12.68
N ALA A 110 -21.49 -1.98 -12.90
CA ALA A 110 -20.21 -1.86 -12.20
C ALA A 110 -19.04 -2.17 -13.13
N LEU A 111 -17.85 -1.68 -12.77
CA LEU A 111 -16.62 -2.13 -13.41
C LEU A 111 -16.21 -3.47 -12.83
N ALA A 112 -15.72 -4.36 -13.68
CA ALA A 112 -15.29 -5.68 -13.29
C ALA A 112 -13.99 -6.07 -14.00
N LEU A 113 -13.21 -6.95 -13.40
CA LEU A 113 -12.03 -7.51 -14.07
C LEU A 113 -12.44 -8.69 -14.95
N ARG A 114 -11.87 -8.72 -16.14
CA ARG A 114 -12.07 -9.74 -17.17
C ARG A 114 -10.72 -10.27 -17.61
N GLU A 115 -10.56 -11.59 -17.72
CA GLU A 115 -9.29 -12.16 -18.18
C GLU A 115 -9.18 -12.08 -19.69
N GLY A 116 -8.38 -11.16 -20.22
CA GLY A 116 -8.21 -10.96 -21.66
C GLY A 116 -9.56 -10.83 -22.38
N GLY A 117 -9.78 -11.66 -23.40
CA GLY A 117 -11.07 -11.78 -24.10
C GLY A 117 -12.05 -12.77 -23.46
N GLY A 118 -11.70 -13.39 -22.32
CA GLY A 118 -12.45 -14.44 -21.63
C GLY A 118 -13.65 -13.95 -20.84
N ALA A 119 -14.02 -14.66 -19.78
CA ALA A 119 -15.16 -14.31 -18.93
C ALA A 119 -14.80 -13.24 -17.89
N ILE A 120 -15.81 -12.52 -17.39
CA ILE A 120 -15.68 -11.65 -16.23
C ILE A 120 -15.38 -12.51 -14.99
N VAL A 121 -14.38 -12.14 -14.20
CA VAL A 121 -13.97 -12.89 -13.00
C VAL A 121 -15.02 -12.67 -11.91
N THR A 122 -15.89 -13.66 -11.68
CA THR A 122 -17.01 -13.58 -10.73
C THR A 122 -17.11 -14.81 -9.84
N GLY A 123 -17.75 -14.65 -8.68
CA GLY A 123 -18.04 -15.75 -7.75
C GLY A 123 -16.79 -16.52 -7.28
N SER A 124 -16.93 -17.84 -7.12
CA SER A 124 -15.85 -18.73 -6.64
C SER A 124 -14.64 -18.78 -7.56
N SER A 125 -14.76 -18.36 -8.83
CA SER A 125 -13.63 -18.28 -9.76
C SER A 125 -12.59 -17.25 -9.32
N LYS A 126 -12.96 -16.25 -8.50
CA LYS A 126 -12.08 -15.19 -8.00
C LYS A 126 -10.90 -15.70 -7.16
N SER A 127 -11.07 -16.80 -6.44
CA SER A 127 -10.07 -17.28 -5.47
C SER A 127 -8.95 -18.14 -6.08
N VAL A 128 -9.05 -18.50 -7.36
CA VAL A 128 -8.14 -19.46 -8.01
C VAL A 128 -7.36 -18.83 -9.16
N ARG A 129 -7.68 -17.57 -9.54
CA ARG A 129 -7.00 -16.91 -10.66
C ARG A 129 -5.70 -16.29 -10.21
N THR A 130 -4.67 -16.51 -11.02
CA THR A 130 -3.34 -15.95 -10.88
C THR A 130 -3.05 -15.15 -12.14
N PHE A 131 -2.62 -13.91 -11.97
CA PHE A 131 -2.15 -13.05 -13.03
C PHE A 131 -0.65 -13.27 -13.20
N THR A 132 -0.30 -13.94 -14.29
CA THR A 132 1.07 -14.37 -14.60
C THR A 132 1.68 -13.52 -15.71
N VAL A 133 3.00 -13.57 -15.85
CA VAL A 133 3.74 -12.81 -16.87
C VAL A 133 3.23 -13.13 -18.27
N GLY A 134 2.93 -12.08 -19.05
CA GLY A 134 2.44 -12.17 -20.42
C GLY A 134 0.92 -12.23 -20.54
N GLU A 135 0.19 -12.32 -19.42
CA GLU A 135 -1.26 -12.23 -19.43
C GLU A 135 -1.75 -10.79 -19.47
N THR A 136 -2.93 -10.62 -20.05
CA THR A 136 -3.66 -9.35 -20.08
C THR A 136 -5.01 -9.52 -19.41
N TRP A 137 -5.35 -8.65 -18.48
CA TRP A 137 -6.70 -8.54 -17.92
C TRP A 137 -7.30 -7.20 -18.32
N ASN A 138 -8.61 -7.13 -18.46
CA ASN A 138 -9.31 -5.92 -18.83
C ASN A 138 -10.21 -5.46 -17.68
N ILE A 139 -10.22 -4.15 -17.46
CA ILE A 139 -11.27 -3.49 -16.68
C ILE A 139 -12.45 -3.32 -17.64
N TYR A 140 -13.44 -4.20 -17.48
CA TYR A 140 -14.65 -4.22 -18.27
C TYR A 140 -15.72 -3.36 -17.61
N ASP A 141 -16.28 -2.42 -18.36
CA ASP A 141 -17.45 -1.70 -17.92
C ASP A 141 -18.70 -2.49 -18.29
N LYS A 142 -19.31 -3.15 -17.30
CA LYS A 142 -20.57 -3.87 -17.48
C LYS A 142 -21.78 -2.94 -17.49
N GLY A 143 -21.55 -1.66 -17.22
CA GLY A 143 -22.57 -0.66 -17.00
C GLY A 143 -23.53 -0.48 -18.15
N THR A 144 -24.76 -0.12 -17.80
CA THR A 144 -25.69 0.58 -18.69
C THR A 144 -25.64 2.09 -18.45
N THR A 145 -25.10 2.52 -17.31
CA THR A 145 -24.72 3.89 -17.03
C THR A 145 -23.18 4.03 -17.03
N THR A 146 -22.71 5.22 -17.36
CA THR A 146 -21.28 5.50 -17.52
C THR A 146 -20.65 5.80 -16.17
N ASN A 147 -19.91 4.83 -15.60
CA ASN A 147 -19.03 5.10 -14.46
C ASN A 147 -17.76 5.85 -14.89
N LEU A 148 -17.40 5.73 -16.17
CA LEU A 148 -16.26 6.39 -16.79
C LEU A 148 -16.73 7.26 -17.97
N SER A 149 -15.95 8.23 -18.39
CA SER A 149 -16.25 9.12 -19.51
C SER A 149 -15.09 9.12 -20.50
N SER A 150 -15.41 9.04 -21.79
CA SER A 150 -14.43 9.23 -22.88
C SER A 150 -13.90 10.67 -22.85
N GLY A 151 -12.62 10.84 -23.17
CA GLY A 151 -11.87 12.10 -23.09
C GLY A 151 -11.40 12.47 -21.67
N THR A 152 -11.60 11.59 -20.68
CA THR A 152 -11.18 11.83 -19.30
C THR A 152 -9.93 11.02 -18.96
N THR A 153 -8.99 11.64 -18.25
CA THR A 153 -7.81 10.96 -17.70
C THR A 153 -8.12 10.32 -16.35
N TYR A 154 -7.92 9.01 -16.27
CA TYR A 154 -8.07 8.23 -15.05
C TYR A 154 -6.73 7.76 -14.52
N THR A 155 -6.57 7.74 -13.20
CA THR A 155 -5.47 7.06 -12.54
C THR A 155 -5.93 5.66 -12.15
N VAL A 156 -5.32 4.64 -12.76
CA VAL A 156 -5.56 3.24 -12.42
C VAL A 156 -4.43 2.78 -11.50
N LYS A 157 -4.80 2.33 -10.31
CA LYS A 157 -3.89 1.89 -9.25
C LYS A 157 -4.18 0.45 -8.90
N ILE A 158 -3.14 -0.38 -8.82
CA ILE A 158 -3.23 -1.77 -8.39
C ILE A 158 -2.48 -1.90 -7.06
N VAL A 159 -3.16 -2.45 -6.05
CA VAL A 159 -2.64 -2.61 -4.69
C VAL A 159 -2.64 -4.09 -4.32
N HIS A 160 -1.54 -4.54 -3.74
CA HIS A 160 -1.41 -5.89 -3.19
C HIS A 160 -1.89 -5.91 -1.74
N GLN A 161 -3.09 -6.44 -1.49
CA GLN A 161 -3.78 -6.40 -0.20
C GLN A 161 -2.94 -6.91 0.98
N PRO A 162 -2.26 -8.09 0.91
CA PRO A 162 -1.51 -8.60 2.06
C PRO A 162 -0.39 -7.67 2.52
N SER A 163 0.27 -7.00 1.57
CA SER A 163 1.39 -6.09 1.84
C SER A 163 0.99 -4.62 1.96
N ASN A 164 -0.25 -4.29 1.57
CA ASN A 164 -0.74 -2.93 1.32
C ASN A 164 0.18 -2.07 0.42
N SER A 165 1.01 -2.70 -0.41
CA SER A 165 1.93 -2.03 -1.31
C SER A 165 1.26 -1.72 -2.65
N VAL A 166 1.67 -0.63 -3.28
CA VAL A 166 1.20 -0.24 -4.60
C VAL A 166 2.07 -0.92 -5.65
N ILE A 167 1.47 -1.78 -6.47
CA ILE A 167 2.16 -2.49 -7.55
C ILE A 167 2.37 -1.53 -8.73
N THR A 168 1.29 -0.87 -9.16
CA THR A 168 1.34 0.12 -10.24
C THR A 168 0.35 1.24 -9.99
N SER A 169 0.69 2.43 -10.49
CA SER A 169 -0.18 3.59 -10.53
C SER A 169 0.11 4.33 -11.82
N THR A 170 -0.82 4.24 -12.77
CA THR A 170 -0.65 4.78 -14.12
C THR A 170 -1.80 5.71 -14.45
N GLN A 171 -1.50 6.86 -15.04
CA GLN A 171 -2.50 7.75 -15.62
C GLN A 171 -2.72 7.38 -17.08
N VAL A 172 -3.98 7.19 -17.45
CA VAL A 172 -4.40 6.78 -18.78
C VAL A 172 -5.61 7.63 -19.18
N GLU A 173 -5.55 8.24 -20.35
CA GLU A 173 -6.71 8.88 -20.97
C GLU A 173 -7.57 7.81 -21.64
N LEU A 174 -8.86 7.81 -21.32
CA LEU A 174 -9.84 6.91 -21.91
C LEU A 174 -10.42 7.56 -23.16
N ASN A 175 -10.16 6.99 -24.35
CA ASN A 175 -10.64 7.54 -25.63
C ASN A 175 -12.13 7.27 -25.87
#